data_AF-A0A6G0MWD3-F1
#
_entry.id   AF-A0A6G0MWD3-F1
#
_cell.length_a   1.000
_cell.length_b   1.000
_cell.length_c   1.000
_cell.angle_alpha   90.00
_cell.angle_beta   90.00
_cell.angle_gamma   90.00
#
_symmetry.space_group_name_H-M   'P 1'
#
loop_
_entity.id
_entity.type
_entity.pdbx_description
1 polymer ?
#
loop_
_entity_poly.entity_id
_entity_poly.type
_entity_poly.pdbx_seq_one_letter_code
_entity_poly.pdbx_strand_id
1 'polypeptide(L)'
;MFFSRRRSKSSLRADAAEAELAMLREKLQAMQFTNASATQSTETTARPKSASSIRADAAEAELARLRTQMQARHKKKFLKFSCKIGWCTHEGACDSVDADLDHLKRRLTAMEHEMEQLQRFSEIRNEMERKIAKVEKEIRRKYGSLNALELVIVMDCTNSMSSWILLAKSAILSIINNVQLDHPRANIRIGFVAYRDFCDGAKRLQTQTLTSDAKVVQNFISSLTAFGGGDGPEDIPGGIAAALAMPFQAEAKRIRDQAKPRHLRSNERNGEAWHRLHYHRGLPA
;
A
#
# COMPACT_ATOMS: atom_id res chain seq x y z
N MET A 1 -27.35 -54.37 -12.51
CA MET A 1 -28.10 -54.30 -11.25
C MET A 1 -28.02 -52.88 -10.70
N PHE A 2 -29.05 -52.05 -10.91
CA PHE A 2 -29.17 -50.74 -10.24
C PHE A 2 -29.84 -50.94 -8.88
N PHE A 3 -29.03 -51.04 -7.82
CA PHE A 3 -29.54 -51.04 -6.46
C PHE A 3 -29.92 -49.59 -6.09
N SER A 4 -31.21 -49.26 -6.19
CA SER A 4 -31.76 -48.03 -5.63
C SER A 4 -31.63 -48.10 -4.10
N ARG A 5 -30.58 -47.47 -3.56
CA ARG A 5 -30.40 -47.29 -2.13
C ARG A 5 -31.52 -46.37 -1.63
N ARG A 6 -32.50 -46.94 -0.92
CA ARG A 6 -33.46 -46.15 -0.14
C ARG A 6 -32.67 -45.25 0.82
N ARG A 7 -32.78 -43.94 0.60
CA ARG A 7 -32.22 -42.92 1.50
C ARG A 7 -32.81 -43.10 2.90
N SER A 8 -31.95 -43.05 3.92
CA SER A 8 -32.38 -43.18 5.31
C SER A 8 -33.25 -41.98 5.72
N LYS A 9 -34.18 -42.19 6.65
CA LYS A 9 -34.99 -41.09 7.22
C LYS A 9 -34.15 -39.94 7.79
N SER A 10 -32.92 -40.23 8.24
CA SER A 10 -31.96 -39.21 8.69
C SER A 10 -31.39 -38.36 7.54
N SER A 11 -31.09 -38.95 6.39
CA SER A 11 -30.61 -38.20 5.22
C SER A 11 -31.68 -37.26 4.65
N LEU A 12 -32.94 -37.69 4.61
CA LEU A 12 -34.05 -36.84 4.18
C LEU A 12 -34.32 -35.66 5.13
N ARG A 13 -34.09 -35.86 6.44
CA ARG A 13 -34.17 -34.78 7.44
C ARG A 13 -33.00 -33.80 7.32
N ALA A 14 -31.81 -34.28 6.97
CA ALA A 14 -30.65 -33.43 6.72
C ALA A 14 -30.86 -32.57 5.46
N ASP A 15 -31.29 -33.18 4.35
CA ASP A 15 -31.58 -32.47 3.10
C ASP A 15 -32.69 -31.41 3.31
N ALA A 16 -33.73 -31.72 4.10
CA ALA A 16 -34.79 -30.78 4.43
C ALA A 16 -34.30 -29.61 5.30
N ALA A 17 -33.42 -29.87 6.28
CA ALA A 17 -32.84 -28.82 7.12
C ALA A 17 -31.87 -27.92 6.35
N GLU A 18 -31.14 -28.46 5.38
CA GLU A 18 -30.27 -27.70 4.49
C GLU A 18 -31.06 -26.81 3.53
N ALA A 19 -32.20 -27.29 3.01
CA ALA A 19 -33.10 -26.49 2.19
C ALA A 19 -33.75 -25.34 2.97
N GLU A 20 -34.14 -25.58 4.23
CA GLU A 20 -34.70 -24.55 5.11
C GLU A 20 -33.66 -23.47 5.49
N LEU A 21 -32.40 -23.88 5.74
CA LEU A 21 -31.26 -22.98 5.94
C LEU A 21 -30.95 -22.12 4.71
N ALA A 22 -31.11 -22.68 3.51
CA ALA A 22 -30.91 -21.93 2.25
C ALA A 22 -31.97 -20.83 2.09
N MET A 23 -33.26 -21.15 2.32
CA MET A 23 -34.33 -20.15 2.25
C MET A 23 -34.19 -19.05 3.31
N LEU A 24 -33.75 -19.39 4.54
CA LEU A 24 -33.51 -18.42 5.60
C LEU A 24 -32.34 -17.47 5.27
N ARG A 25 -31.29 -17.97 4.63
CA ARG A 25 -30.15 -17.14 4.17
C ARG A 25 -30.57 -16.16 3.08
N GLU A 26 -31.40 -16.60 2.14
CA GLU A 26 -31.92 -15.74 1.07
C GLU A 26 -32.84 -14.64 1.63
N LYS A 27 -33.75 -14.98 2.57
CA LYS A 27 -34.56 -14.00 3.31
C LYS A 27 -33.73 -12.98 4.09
N LEU A 28 -32.62 -13.40 4.69
CA LEU A 28 -31.70 -12.49 5.39
C LEU A 28 -30.99 -11.53 4.43
N GLN A 29 -30.57 -12.00 3.25
CA GLN A 29 -29.98 -11.12 2.23
C GLN A 29 -31.00 -10.13 1.66
N ALA A 30 -32.25 -10.55 1.46
CA ALA A 30 -33.33 -9.65 1.02
C ALA A 30 -33.61 -8.56 2.07
N MET A 31 -33.61 -8.89 3.37
CA MET A 31 -33.77 -7.90 4.46
C MET A 31 -32.55 -6.97 4.60
N GLN A 32 -31.35 -7.41 4.22
CA GLN A 32 -30.16 -6.55 4.23
C GLN A 32 -30.19 -5.49 3.12
N PHE A 33 -30.79 -5.79 1.96
CA PHE A 33 -30.96 -4.81 0.88
C PHE A 33 -32.02 -3.74 1.21
N THR A 34 -33.07 -4.08 1.97
CA THR A 34 -34.12 -3.13 2.36
C THR A 34 -33.66 -2.13 3.42
N ASN A 35 -32.65 -2.47 4.23
CA ASN A 35 -32.09 -1.57 5.25
C ASN A 35 -30.97 -0.65 4.73
N ALA A 36 -30.55 -0.80 3.47
CA ALA A 36 -29.50 0.04 2.86
C ALA A 36 -30.01 1.36 2.25
N SER A 37 -31.32 1.61 2.21
CA SER A 37 -31.91 2.90 1.76
C SER A 37 -32.27 3.86 2.88
N ALA A 38 -32.17 3.44 4.16
CA ALA A 38 -32.47 4.31 5.28
C ALA A 38 -31.20 4.54 6.11
N THR A 39 -30.83 5.81 6.23
CA THR A 39 -29.89 6.41 7.21
C THR A 39 -28.41 6.53 6.82
N GLN A 40 -28.08 7.70 6.28
CA GLN A 40 -26.78 8.36 6.45
C GLN A 40 -26.68 8.91 7.89
N SER A 41 -25.63 8.55 8.62
CA SER A 41 -24.98 9.43 9.62
C SER A 41 -23.69 8.80 10.19
N THR A 42 -22.57 9.49 9.90
CA THR A 42 -21.33 9.67 10.68
C THR A 42 -20.98 8.69 11.81
N GLU A 43 -19.92 7.90 11.64
CA GLU A 43 -19.02 7.48 12.73
C GLU A 43 -17.65 6.99 12.22
N THR A 44 -16.60 7.40 12.93
CA THR A 44 -15.18 7.21 12.63
C THR A 44 -14.79 5.71 12.60
N THR A 45 -14.55 5.15 11.42
CA THR A 45 -14.21 3.72 11.31
C THR A 45 -12.73 3.45 11.55
N ALA A 46 -12.45 2.73 12.65
CA ALA A 46 -11.16 2.11 12.90
C ALA A 46 -10.77 1.19 11.72
N ARG A 47 -9.51 1.28 11.30
CA ARG A 47 -8.92 0.49 10.21
C ARG A 47 -9.21 -1.01 10.41
N PRO A 48 -9.64 -1.74 9.36
CA PRO A 48 -9.95 -3.16 9.48
C PRO A 48 -8.71 -3.94 9.95
N LYS A 49 -8.90 -4.70 11.02
CA LYS A 49 -7.90 -5.60 11.61
C LYS A 49 -7.34 -6.54 10.53
N SER A 50 -6.02 -6.66 10.45
CA SER A 50 -5.37 -7.57 9.49
C SER A 50 -5.78 -9.01 9.77
N ALA A 51 -5.77 -9.87 8.73
CA ALA A 51 -6.07 -11.29 8.88
C ALA A 51 -5.17 -12.00 9.91
N SER A 52 -3.95 -11.49 10.16
CA SER A 52 -3.09 -11.97 11.24
C SER A 52 -3.62 -11.59 12.63
N SER A 53 -4.10 -10.36 12.83
CA SER A 53 -4.67 -9.93 14.12
C SER A 53 -5.99 -10.62 14.45
N ILE A 54 -6.85 -10.87 13.45
CA ILE A 54 -8.10 -11.63 13.64
C ILE A 54 -7.80 -13.07 14.10
N ARG A 55 -6.76 -13.69 13.54
CA ARG A 55 -6.32 -15.03 13.96
C ARG A 55 -5.72 -15.05 15.35
N ALA A 56 -4.98 -14.00 15.74
CA ALA A 56 -4.45 -13.85 17.09
C ALA A 56 -5.56 -13.68 18.12
N ASP A 57 -6.53 -12.79 17.87
CA ASP A 57 -7.68 -12.56 18.74
C ASP A 57 -8.53 -13.84 18.92
N ALA A 58 -8.73 -14.60 17.83
CA ALA A 58 -9.44 -15.88 17.87
C ALA A 58 -8.70 -16.94 18.68
N ALA A 59 -7.38 -17.04 18.53
CA ALA A 59 -6.55 -17.96 19.30
C ALA A 59 -6.51 -17.60 20.80
N GLU A 60 -6.45 -16.31 21.13
CA GLU A 60 -6.50 -15.82 22.52
C GLU A 60 -7.87 -16.10 23.17
N ALA A 61 -8.96 -15.91 22.44
CA ALA A 61 -10.30 -16.25 22.91
C ALA A 61 -10.49 -17.76 23.15
N GLU A 62 -9.89 -18.60 22.29
CA GLU A 62 -9.89 -20.05 22.47
C GLU A 62 -9.07 -20.47 23.69
N LEU A 63 -7.88 -19.88 23.89
CA LEU A 63 -7.04 -20.09 25.07
C LEU A 63 -7.75 -19.69 26.37
N ALA A 64 -8.50 -18.59 26.36
CA ALA A 64 -9.28 -18.13 27.51
C ALA A 64 -10.43 -19.11 27.85
N ARG A 65 -11.12 -19.65 26.84
CA ARG A 65 -12.15 -20.69 27.01
C ARG A 65 -11.55 -21.96 27.60
N LEU A 66 -10.43 -22.44 27.06
CA LEU A 66 -9.75 -23.64 27.54
C LEU A 66 -9.22 -23.46 28.97
N ARG A 67 -8.66 -22.29 29.32
CA ARG A 67 -8.25 -21.97 30.71
C ARG A 67 -9.44 -22.01 31.66
N THR A 68 -10.58 -21.44 31.29
CA THR A 68 -11.81 -21.46 32.09
C THR A 68 -12.31 -22.91 32.27
N GLN A 69 -12.27 -23.72 31.21
CA GLN A 69 -12.67 -25.13 31.26
C GLN A 69 -11.72 -25.96 32.15
N MET A 70 -10.42 -25.67 32.13
CA MET A 70 -9.41 -26.28 32.99
C MET A 70 -9.60 -25.87 34.46
N GLN A 71 -9.87 -24.60 34.74
CA GLN A 71 -10.20 -24.12 36.09
C GLN A 71 -11.50 -24.75 36.63
N ALA A 72 -12.52 -24.91 35.77
CA ALA A 72 -13.77 -25.59 36.14
C ALA A 72 -13.55 -27.10 36.40
N ARG A 73 -12.67 -27.75 35.64
CA ARG A 73 -12.25 -29.15 35.89
C ARG A 73 -11.43 -29.28 37.16
N HIS A 74 -10.58 -28.31 37.49
CA HIS A 74 -9.86 -28.24 38.76
C HIS A 74 -10.83 -28.06 39.94
N LYS A 75 -11.87 -27.22 39.85
CA LYS A 75 -12.94 -27.14 40.87
C LYS A 75 -13.68 -28.47 41.08
N LYS A 76 -13.97 -29.21 40.00
CA LYS A 76 -14.59 -30.56 40.11
C LYS A 76 -13.65 -31.62 40.69
N LYS A 77 -12.34 -31.54 40.44
CA LYS A 77 -11.34 -32.38 41.12
C LYS A 77 -11.13 -31.96 42.58
N PHE A 78 -11.22 -30.68 42.92
CA PHE A 78 -11.11 -30.16 44.28
C PHE A 78 -12.31 -30.54 45.16
N LEU A 79 -13.52 -30.61 44.60
CA LEU A 79 -14.70 -31.18 45.29
C LEU A 79 -14.61 -32.71 45.49
N LYS A 80 -13.74 -33.42 44.74
CA LYS A 80 -13.36 -34.81 45.05
C LYS A 80 -12.23 -34.89 46.08
N PHE A 81 -11.43 -33.84 46.21
CA PHE A 81 -10.31 -33.71 47.15
C PHE A 81 -10.77 -33.40 48.58
N SER A 82 -11.97 -32.85 48.78
CA SER A 82 -12.56 -32.65 50.11
C SER A 82 -12.92 -33.97 50.82
N CYS A 83 -12.99 -35.10 50.10
CA CYS A 83 -13.06 -36.43 50.70
C CYS A 83 -11.68 -36.89 51.26
N LYS A 84 -10.57 -36.29 50.81
CA LYS A 84 -9.18 -36.70 51.09
C LYS A 84 -8.49 -35.88 52.21
N ILE A 85 -9.12 -34.80 52.71
CA ILE A 85 -8.63 -33.96 53.83
C ILE A 85 -9.45 -34.22 55.13
N GLY A 86 -10.17 -35.34 55.23
CA GLY A 86 -10.86 -35.71 56.48
C GLY A 86 -12.13 -34.90 56.80
N TRP A 87 -12.84 -34.41 55.79
CA TRP A 87 -14.20 -33.85 55.93
C TRP A 87 -15.25 -34.83 55.40
N CYS A 88 -15.08 -36.10 55.76
CA CYS A 88 -15.89 -37.24 55.36
C CYS A 88 -16.04 -38.14 56.58
N THR A 89 -17.27 -38.47 56.98
CA THR A 89 -17.60 -39.27 58.17
C THR A 89 -17.75 -40.75 57.82
N HIS A 90 -16.80 -41.34 57.10
CA HIS A 90 -16.78 -42.79 56.90
C HIS A 90 -15.43 -43.37 57.30
N GLU A 91 -15.48 -44.32 58.24
CA GLU A 91 -14.34 -45.03 58.79
C GLU A 91 -13.70 -45.92 57.70
N GLY A 92 -12.42 -45.68 57.41
CA GLY A 92 -11.61 -46.48 56.47
C GLY A 92 -10.34 -45.74 56.00
N ALA A 93 -9.16 -46.38 56.13
CA ALA A 93 -7.86 -45.80 55.85
C ALA A 93 -7.66 -45.37 54.38
N CYS A 94 -7.10 -44.18 54.15
CA CYS A 94 -6.82 -43.64 52.82
C CYS A 94 -5.30 -43.51 52.58
N ASP A 95 -4.71 -44.55 52.00
CA ASP A 95 -3.34 -44.54 51.51
C ASP A 95 -3.24 -43.84 50.13
N SER A 96 -2.10 -43.19 49.84
CA SER A 96 -1.67 -42.55 48.57
C SER A 96 -1.90 -41.03 48.39
N VAL A 97 -1.26 -40.19 49.21
CA VAL A 97 -1.24 -38.72 49.01
C VAL A 97 0.10 -38.18 48.46
N ASP A 98 1.21 -38.90 48.61
CA ASP A 98 2.55 -38.35 48.34
C ASP A 98 3.00 -38.40 46.86
N ALA A 99 2.65 -39.45 46.10
CA ALA A 99 3.09 -39.59 44.71
C ALA A 99 2.42 -38.56 43.76
N ASP A 100 1.19 -38.12 44.07
CA ASP A 100 0.45 -37.14 43.29
C ASP A 100 1.02 -35.72 43.46
N LEU A 101 1.53 -35.38 44.66
CA LEU A 101 2.09 -34.07 44.96
C LEU A 101 3.40 -33.83 44.21
N ASP A 102 4.27 -34.84 44.15
CA ASP A 102 5.53 -34.75 43.41
C ASP A 102 5.31 -34.68 41.90
N HIS A 103 4.30 -35.38 41.37
CA HIS A 103 3.92 -35.25 39.97
C HIS A 103 3.39 -33.84 39.66
N LEU A 104 2.59 -33.25 40.56
CA LEU A 104 2.09 -31.88 40.43
C LEU A 104 3.22 -30.85 40.47
N LYS A 105 4.18 -30.99 41.38
CA LYS A 105 5.37 -30.12 41.46
C LYS A 105 6.20 -30.16 40.17
N ARG A 106 6.49 -31.34 39.63
CA ARG A 106 7.24 -31.49 38.36
C ARG A 106 6.53 -30.85 37.17
N ARG A 107 5.19 -30.89 37.14
CA ARG A 107 4.40 -30.23 36.10
C ARG A 107 4.41 -28.71 36.24
N LEU A 108 4.37 -28.20 37.47
CA LEU A 108 4.45 -26.77 37.75
C LEU A 108 5.79 -26.22 37.25
N THR A 109 6.90 -26.88 37.59
CA THR A 109 8.25 -26.48 37.15
C THR A 109 8.43 -26.58 35.64
N ALA A 110 7.81 -27.56 34.98
CA ALA A 110 7.85 -27.66 33.52
C ALA A 110 7.08 -26.52 32.84
N MET A 111 5.90 -26.16 33.36
CA MET A 111 5.13 -25.00 32.86
C MET A 111 5.84 -23.68 33.14
N GLU A 112 6.49 -23.53 34.29
CA GLU A 112 7.31 -22.36 34.62
C GLU A 112 8.45 -22.19 33.60
N HIS A 113 9.14 -23.28 33.27
CA HIS A 113 10.19 -23.26 32.26
C HIS A 113 9.65 -22.93 30.86
N GLU A 114 8.51 -23.50 30.45
CA GLU A 114 7.86 -23.16 29.17
C GLU A 114 7.46 -21.67 29.10
N MET A 115 6.93 -21.11 30.19
CA MET A 115 6.58 -19.70 30.27
C MET A 115 7.82 -18.79 30.15
N GLU A 116 8.92 -19.17 30.79
CA GLU A 116 10.20 -18.45 30.71
C GLU A 116 10.75 -18.45 29.28
N GLN A 117 10.70 -19.58 28.58
CA GLN A 117 11.09 -19.67 27.17
C GLN A 117 10.22 -18.76 26.29
N LEU A 118 8.89 -18.76 26.50
CA LEU A 118 7.97 -17.90 25.74
C LEU A 118 8.23 -16.41 25.98
N GLN A 119 8.52 -16.01 27.22
CA GLN A 119 8.91 -14.64 27.54
C GLN A 119 10.18 -14.25 26.76
N ARG A 120 11.20 -15.11 26.78
CA ARG A 120 12.46 -14.89 26.07
C ARG A 120 12.28 -14.78 24.55
N PHE A 121 11.45 -15.63 23.95
CA PHE A 121 11.10 -15.52 22.53
C PHE A 121 10.36 -14.22 22.21
N SER A 122 9.49 -13.76 23.11
CA SER A 122 8.78 -12.48 22.94
C SER A 122 9.74 -11.28 22.96
N GLU A 123 10.75 -11.30 23.83
CA GLU A 123 11.77 -10.26 23.92
C GLU A 123 12.60 -10.17 22.65
N ILE A 124 13.08 -11.32 22.16
CA ILE A 124 13.84 -11.42 20.91
C ILE A 124 13.01 -10.89 19.74
N ARG A 125 11.72 -11.27 19.65
CA ARG A 125 10.83 -10.76 18.60
C ARG A 125 10.66 -9.24 18.68
N ASN A 126 10.40 -8.70 19.87
CA ASN A 126 10.23 -7.25 20.07
C ASN A 126 11.52 -6.48 19.77
N GLU A 127 12.70 -7.05 20.05
CA GLU A 127 13.98 -6.46 19.68
C GLU A 127 14.19 -6.47 18.16
N MET A 128 13.87 -7.58 17.51
CA MET A 128 13.93 -7.74 16.05
C MET A 128 13.03 -6.72 15.36
N GLU A 129 11.78 -6.56 15.81
CA GLU A 129 10.84 -5.57 15.30
C GLU A 129 11.36 -4.14 15.45
N ARG A 130 11.97 -3.82 16.60
CA ARG A 130 12.60 -2.51 16.83
C ARG A 130 13.78 -2.25 15.88
N LYS A 131 14.62 -3.26 15.65
CA LYS A 131 15.76 -3.16 14.71
C LYS A 131 15.27 -2.99 13.27
N ILE A 132 14.27 -3.77 12.84
CA ILE A 132 13.66 -3.64 11.50
C ILE A 132 13.11 -2.23 11.30
N ALA A 133 12.33 -1.71 12.25
CA ALA A 133 11.78 -0.36 12.17
C ALA A 133 12.88 0.72 12.09
N LYS A 134 13.99 0.55 12.82
CA LYS A 134 15.14 1.46 12.76
C LYS A 134 15.82 1.43 11.38
N VAL A 135 16.04 0.23 10.83
CA VAL A 135 16.63 0.04 9.49
C VAL A 135 15.73 0.64 8.41
N GLU A 136 14.42 0.41 8.45
CA GLU A 136 13.47 1.04 7.51
C GLU A 136 13.54 2.56 7.56
N LYS A 137 13.62 3.15 8.75
CA LYS A 137 13.74 4.60 8.93
C LYS A 137 15.05 5.14 8.36
N GLU A 138 16.16 4.42 8.54
CA GLU A 138 17.45 4.80 7.98
C GLU A 138 17.49 4.70 6.45
N ILE A 139 16.95 3.61 5.88
CA ILE A 139 16.81 3.45 4.43
C ILE A 139 15.96 4.57 3.87
N ARG A 140 14.81 4.86 4.47
CA ARG A 140 13.93 5.97 4.03
C ARG A 140 14.62 7.32 4.13
N ARG A 141 15.41 7.57 5.18
CA ARG A 141 16.15 8.83 5.33
C ARG A 141 17.28 8.96 4.30
N LYS A 142 18.04 7.90 4.04
CA LYS A 142 19.17 7.94 3.09
C LYS A 142 18.72 7.92 1.63
N TYR A 143 17.67 7.16 1.29
CA TYR A 143 17.25 6.92 -0.09
C TYR A 143 15.89 7.52 -0.46
N GLY A 144 15.16 8.11 0.49
CA GLY A 144 13.87 8.75 0.22
C GLY A 144 13.95 9.98 -0.70
N SER A 145 15.08 10.71 -0.65
CA SER A 145 15.35 11.83 -1.56
C SER A 145 16.01 11.42 -2.87
N LEU A 146 16.74 10.30 -2.90
CA LEU A 146 17.47 9.83 -4.10
C LEU A 146 16.52 9.27 -5.17
N ASN A 147 15.28 8.96 -4.79
CA ASN A 147 14.26 8.42 -5.69
C ASN A 147 13.18 9.45 -6.02
N ALA A 148 13.42 10.75 -5.80
CA ALA A 148 12.52 11.82 -6.22
C ALA A 148 12.98 12.36 -7.58
N LEU A 149 12.12 12.27 -8.59
CA LEU A 149 12.37 12.80 -9.93
C LEU A 149 11.29 13.83 -10.27
N GLU A 150 11.72 15.04 -10.62
CA GLU A 150 10.81 16.08 -11.11
C GLU A 150 11.19 16.45 -12.53
N LEU A 151 10.23 16.31 -13.44
CA LEU A 151 10.42 16.56 -14.87
C LEU A 151 9.40 17.60 -15.34
N VAL A 152 9.86 18.68 -15.97
CA VAL A 152 8.98 19.63 -16.65
C VAL A 152 9.30 19.63 -18.14
N ILE A 153 8.29 19.33 -18.95
CA ILE A 153 8.42 19.30 -20.41
C ILE A 153 7.90 20.61 -20.97
N VAL A 154 8.72 21.30 -21.76
CA VAL A 154 8.34 22.56 -22.42
C VAL A 154 8.28 22.28 -23.92
N MET A 155 7.10 22.43 -24.52
CA MET A 155 6.82 22.01 -25.89
C MET A 155 6.19 23.14 -26.71
N ASP A 156 6.68 23.29 -27.93
CA ASP A 156 6.08 24.12 -28.96
C ASP A 156 4.76 23.48 -29.43
N CYS A 157 3.66 24.22 -29.35
CA CYS A 157 2.33 23.77 -29.74
C CYS A 157 1.72 24.60 -30.88
N THR A 158 2.57 25.19 -31.74
CA THR A 158 2.18 25.89 -32.98
C THR A 158 1.71 24.89 -34.05
N ASN A 159 0.98 25.39 -35.05
CA ASN A 159 0.41 24.55 -36.11
C ASN A 159 1.47 23.86 -37.00
N SER A 160 2.62 24.52 -37.22
CA SER A 160 3.76 23.98 -37.99
C SER A 160 4.36 22.72 -37.34
N MET A 161 4.21 22.58 -36.03
CA MET A 161 4.68 21.44 -35.25
C MET A 161 3.65 20.29 -35.14
N SER A 162 2.49 20.38 -35.79
CA SER A 162 1.38 19.44 -35.66
C SER A 162 1.74 17.95 -35.81
N SER A 163 2.55 17.60 -36.82
CA SER A 163 3.02 16.22 -37.04
C SER A 163 3.98 15.74 -35.94
N TRP A 164 4.82 16.65 -35.43
CA TRP A 164 5.79 16.38 -34.37
C TRP A 164 5.12 16.28 -33.00
N ILE A 165 4.08 17.06 -32.75
CA ILE A 165 3.34 17.05 -31.49
C ILE A 165 2.69 15.67 -31.26
N LEU A 166 2.08 15.07 -32.29
CA LEU A 166 1.49 13.73 -32.15
C LEU A 166 2.52 12.67 -31.75
N LEU A 167 3.69 12.69 -32.40
CA LEU A 167 4.78 11.77 -32.09
C LEU A 167 5.36 12.04 -30.70
N ALA A 168 5.60 13.31 -30.36
CA ALA A 168 6.17 13.71 -29.09
C ALA A 168 5.23 13.38 -27.92
N LYS A 169 3.91 13.57 -28.09
CA LYS A 169 2.92 13.12 -27.11
C LYS A 169 3.03 11.62 -26.85
N SER A 170 3.04 10.80 -27.90
CA SER A 170 3.17 9.35 -27.78
C SER A 170 4.46 8.94 -27.05
N ALA A 171 5.59 9.54 -27.43
CA ALA A 171 6.87 9.31 -26.79
C ALA A 171 6.86 9.70 -25.30
N ILE A 172 6.31 10.86 -24.96
CA ILE A 172 6.20 11.32 -23.57
C ILE A 172 5.32 10.38 -22.75
N LEU A 173 4.16 9.98 -23.26
CA LEU A 173 3.28 9.03 -22.59
C LEU A 173 3.98 7.69 -22.35
N SER A 174 4.75 7.21 -23.32
CA SER A 174 5.56 6.00 -23.17
C SER A 174 6.65 6.16 -22.11
N ILE A 175 7.36 7.29 -22.09
CA ILE A 175 8.37 7.58 -21.06
C ILE A 175 7.72 7.59 -19.68
N ILE A 176 6.58 8.27 -19.52
CA ILE A 176 5.86 8.33 -18.23
C ILE A 176 5.51 6.91 -17.75
N ASN A 177 4.96 6.08 -18.64
CA ASN A 177 4.59 4.71 -18.29
C ASN A 177 5.81 3.85 -17.95
N ASN A 178 6.89 3.92 -18.73
CA ASN A 178 8.10 3.14 -18.50
C ASN A 178 8.75 3.52 -17.15
N VAL A 179 8.89 4.82 -16.86
CA VAL A 179 9.49 5.27 -15.60
C VAL A 179 8.64 4.82 -14.39
N GLN A 180 7.31 4.79 -14.52
CA GLN A 180 6.44 4.27 -13.46
C GLN A 180 6.58 2.74 -13.27
N LEU A 181 6.76 1.99 -14.34
CA LEU A 181 6.95 0.54 -14.30
C LEU A 181 8.32 0.15 -13.74
N ASP A 182 9.39 0.83 -14.18
CA ASP A 182 10.76 0.55 -13.78
C ASP A 182 11.05 1.01 -12.35
N HIS A 183 10.37 2.06 -11.89
CA HIS A 183 10.59 2.67 -10.58
C HIS A 183 9.29 2.87 -9.77
N PRO A 184 8.60 1.79 -9.36
CA PRO A 184 7.30 1.88 -8.70
C PRO A 184 7.34 2.51 -7.30
N ARG A 185 8.53 2.67 -6.71
CA ARG A 185 8.75 3.33 -5.42
C ARG A 185 9.33 4.74 -5.54
N ALA A 186 9.59 5.22 -6.75
CA ALA A 186 10.09 6.56 -6.97
C ALA A 186 8.97 7.60 -6.87
N ASN A 187 9.27 8.73 -6.25
CA ASN A 187 8.36 9.86 -6.20
C ASN A 187 8.59 10.72 -7.46
N ILE A 188 7.84 10.43 -8.51
CA ILE A 188 7.97 11.12 -9.79
C ILE A 188 6.88 12.17 -9.90
N ARG A 189 7.26 13.44 -10.12
CA ARG A 189 6.32 14.53 -10.41
C ARG A 189 6.60 15.09 -11.79
N ILE A 190 5.55 15.27 -12.58
CA ILE A 190 5.66 15.71 -13.97
C ILE A 190 4.83 16.96 -14.18
N GLY A 191 5.45 17.95 -14.82
CA GLY A 191 4.83 19.19 -15.26
C GLY A 191 4.95 19.34 -16.77
N PHE A 192 4.09 20.16 -17.35
CA PHE A 192 4.09 20.41 -18.78
C PHE A 192 3.81 21.89 -19.06
N VAL A 193 4.50 22.45 -20.04
CA VAL A 193 4.26 23.79 -20.57
C VAL A 193 4.15 23.71 -22.08
N ALA A 194 2.99 24.06 -22.60
CA ALA A 194 2.77 24.31 -24.03
C ALA A 194 2.93 25.81 -24.28
N TYR A 195 3.83 26.19 -25.19
CA TYR A 195 3.99 27.58 -25.64
C TYR A 195 3.70 27.71 -27.14
N ARG A 196 3.22 28.88 -27.55
CA ARG A 196 3.06 29.33 -28.94
C ARG A 196 3.47 30.80 -29.07
N ASP A 197 2.86 31.55 -29.98
CA ASP A 197 3.26 32.92 -30.30
C ASP A 197 2.60 33.94 -29.40
N PHE A 198 3.20 35.13 -29.33
CA PHE A 198 2.66 36.25 -28.55
C PHE A 198 1.24 36.65 -28.96
N CYS A 199 0.86 36.39 -30.21
CA CYS A 199 -0.46 36.72 -30.75
C CYS A 199 -1.56 35.70 -30.39
N ASP A 200 -1.22 34.51 -29.85
CA ASP A 200 -2.18 33.44 -29.56
C ASP A 200 -3.01 33.65 -28.27
N GLY A 201 -3.00 34.88 -27.75
CA GLY A 201 -3.87 35.33 -26.66
C GLY A 201 -3.80 34.46 -25.40
N ALA A 202 -4.97 34.08 -24.88
CA ALA A 202 -5.07 33.28 -23.66
C ALA A 202 -4.48 31.86 -23.79
N LYS A 203 -4.32 31.35 -25.02
CA LYS A 203 -3.74 30.04 -25.26
C LYS A 203 -2.26 30.12 -25.64
N ARG A 204 -1.63 31.29 -25.59
CA ARG A 204 -0.18 31.48 -25.77
C ARG A 204 0.63 30.55 -24.86
N LEU A 205 0.25 30.44 -23.59
CA LEU A 205 0.85 29.52 -22.61
C LEU A 205 -0.26 28.67 -21.99
N GLN A 206 -0.12 27.35 -22.05
CA GLN A 206 -0.95 26.43 -21.29
C GLN A 206 -0.03 25.55 -20.43
N THR A 207 -0.29 25.51 -19.12
CA THR A 207 0.59 24.84 -18.17
C THR A 207 -0.15 23.81 -17.34
N GLN A 208 0.48 22.65 -17.15
CA GLN A 208 0.14 21.67 -16.15
C GLN A 208 1.21 21.69 -15.06
N THR A 209 0.82 22.08 -13.85
CA THR A 209 1.70 22.10 -12.67
C THR A 209 2.20 20.69 -12.34
N LEU A 210 3.43 20.60 -11.83
CA LEU A 210 4.06 19.38 -11.30
C LEU A 210 3.12 18.58 -10.40
N THR A 211 2.76 17.38 -10.85
CA THR A 211 1.92 16.43 -10.10
C THR A 211 2.47 15.01 -10.20
N SER A 212 2.24 14.19 -9.18
CA SER A 212 2.53 12.75 -9.19
C SER A 212 1.42 11.93 -9.86
N ASP A 213 0.27 12.53 -10.16
CA ASP A 213 -0.80 11.86 -10.88
C ASP A 213 -0.52 11.90 -12.39
N ALA A 214 -0.02 10.79 -12.92
CA ALA A 214 0.23 10.66 -14.34
C ALA A 214 -1.04 10.84 -15.17
N LYS A 215 -2.22 10.39 -14.72
CA LYS A 215 -3.45 10.51 -15.53
C LYS A 215 -3.82 11.97 -15.80
N VAL A 216 -3.61 12.84 -14.82
CA VAL A 216 -3.81 14.29 -15.00
C VAL A 216 -2.90 14.83 -16.09
N VAL A 217 -1.62 14.46 -16.08
CA VAL A 217 -0.64 14.87 -17.09
C VAL A 217 -0.97 14.29 -18.46
N GLN A 218 -1.33 13.00 -18.53
CA GLN A 218 -1.70 12.32 -19.77
C GLN A 218 -2.95 12.95 -20.40
N ASN A 219 -3.97 13.27 -19.60
CA ASN A 219 -5.18 13.96 -20.06
C ASN A 219 -4.87 15.37 -20.56
N PHE A 220 -4.04 16.13 -19.83
CA PHE A 220 -3.60 17.45 -20.25
C PHE A 220 -2.89 17.40 -21.60
N ILE A 221 -1.87 16.53 -21.73
CA ILE A 221 -1.11 16.33 -22.96
C ILE A 221 -2.05 15.92 -24.11
N SER A 222 -2.98 15.00 -23.87
CA SER A 222 -3.93 14.53 -24.88
C SER A 222 -4.85 15.64 -25.36
N SER A 223 -5.28 16.55 -24.48
CA SER A 223 -6.16 17.68 -24.80
C SER A 223 -5.51 18.78 -25.65
N LEU A 224 -4.17 18.87 -25.67
CA LEU A 224 -3.47 19.91 -26.43
C LEU A 224 -3.75 19.76 -27.93
N THR A 225 -4.02 20.85 -28.61
CA THR A 225 -4.07 20.87 -30.08
C THR A 225 -3.00 21.81 -30.61
N ALA A 226 -2.41 21.41 -31.73
CA ALA A 226 -1.56 22.28 -32.52
C ALA A 226 -2.47 23.28 -33.22
N PHE A 227 -2.26 24.57 -32.97
CA PHE A 227 -2.98 25.64 -33.65
C PHE A 227 -2.17 26.91 -33.53
N GLY A 228 -2.66 27.95 -34.20
CA GLY A 228 -2.07 29.28 -34.10
C GLY A 228 -0.72 29.32 -34.82
N GLY A 229 0.11 30.23 -34.36
CA GLY A 229 1.28 30.67 -35.08
C GLY A 229 1.00 31.93 -35.91
N GLY A 230 2.07 32.64 -36.23
CA GLY A 230 2.11 33.79 -37.10
C GLY A 230 3.53 34.02 -37.61
N ASP A 231 3.76 35.16 -38.26
CA ASP A 231 5.09 35.52 -38.76
C ASP A 231 6.04 36.03 -37.65
N GLY A 232 5.52 36.18 -36.43
CA GLY A 232 6.26 36.64 -35.26
C GLY A 232 7.04 35.52 -34.56
N PRO A 233 7.99 35.87 -33.68
CA PRO A 233 8.73 34.88 -32.90
C PRO A 233 7.84 34.18 -31.87
N GLU A 234 8.11 32.90 -31.62
CA GLU A 234 7.41 32.10 -30.61
C GLU A 234 7.79 32.54 -29.17
N ASP A 235 6.87 32.43 -28.20
CA ASP A 235 7.10 32.81 -26.78
C ASP A 235 7.85 31.71 -25.99
N ILE A 236 9.02 31.32 -26.50
CA ILE A 236 9.95 30.42 -25.83
C ILE A 236 10.36 30.96 -24.44
N PRO A 237 10.69 32.26 -24.27
CA PRO A 237 11.06 32.80 -22.96
C PRO A 237 9.94 32.67 -21.94
N GLY A 238 8.69 32.94 -22.34
CA GLY A 238 7.50 32.76 -21.50
C GLY A 238 7.29 31.30 -21.11
N GLY A 239 7.47 30.37 -22.05
CA GLY A 239 7.40 28.93 -21.76
C GLY A 239 8.45 28.48 -20.73
N ILE A 240 9.69 28.92 -20.86
CA ILE A 240 10.77 28.60 -19.92
C ILE A 240 10.55 29.27 -18.56
N ALA A 241 10.08 30.53 -18.54
CA ALA A 241 9.76 31.25 -17.31
C ALA A 241 8.62 30.56 -16.54
N ALA A 242 7.58 30.12 -17.24
CA ALA A 242 6.47 29.38 -16.64
C ALA A 242 6.94 28.03 -16.07
N ALA A 243 7.81 27.31 -16.77
CA ALA A 243 8.41 26.07 -16.27
C ALA A 243 9.25 26.30 -15.01
N LEU A 244 10.00 27.40 -14.96
CA LEU A 244 10.82 27.81 -13.83
C LEU A 244 10.03 28.22 -12.59
N ALA A 245 8.82 28.77 -12.78
CA ALA A 245 7.96 29.20 -11.69
C ALA A 245 7.21 28.03 -11.01
N MET A 246 7.34 26.79 -11.51
CA MET A 246 6.67 25.63 -10.93
C MET A 246 7.23 25.25 -9.54
N PRO A 247 6.39 24.68 -8.64
CA PRO A 247 6.80 24.33 -7.29
C PRO A 247 7.59 23.00 -7.26
N PHE A 248 8.88 23.08 -7.58
CA PHE A 248 9.84 21.97 -7.43
C PHE A 248 10.06 21.66 -5.94
N GLN A 249 10.08 20.38 -5.61
CA GLN A 249 10.34 19.85 -4.26
C GLN A 249 11.68 19.13 -4.15
N ALA A 250 12.22 18.63 -5.26
CA ALA A 250 13.52 17.96 -5.29
C ALA A 250 14.64 18.98 -5.53
N GLU A 251 15.85 18.66 -5.05
CA GLU A 251 17.08 19.34 -5.46
C GLU A 251 17.29 19.04 -6.96
N ALA A 252 16.71 19.86 -7.82
CA ALA A 252 16.46 19.50 -9.22
C ALA A 252 17.76 19.43 -10.05
N LYS A 253 18.09 18.24 -10.56
CA LYS A 253 19.08 18.09 -11.64
C LYS A 253 18.42 18.50 -12.96
N ARG A 254 18.75 19.70 -13.44
CA ARG A 254 18.08 20.33 -14.58
C ARG A 254 18.68 19.87 -15.91
N ILE A 255 17.91 19.13 -16.71
CA ILE A 255 18.26 18.77 -18.10
C ILE A 255 17.45 19.67 -19.03
N ARG A 256 18.12 20.49 -19.85
CA ARG A 256 17.49 21.28 -20.92
C ARG A 256 17.62 20.49 -22.22
N ASP A 257 16.51 19.97 -22.72
CA ASP A 257 16.45 19.50 -24.09
C ASP A 257 15.54 20.45 -24.89
N GLN A 258 16.15 21.23 -25.77
CA GLN A 258 15.41 22.10 -26.70
C GLN A 258 15.14 21.29 -27.96
N ALA A 259 13.98 20.66 -28.03
CA ALA A 259 13.53 19.97 -29.22
C ALA A 259 13.05 20.99 -30.27
N LYS A 260 13.97 21.61 -31.03
CA LYS A 260 13.68 22.03 -32.41
C LYS A 260 14.40 21.04 -33.35
N PRO A 261 13.69 20.33 -34.24
CA PRO A 261 14.35 19.51 -35.24
C PRO A 261 15.14 20.44 -36.18
N ARG A 262 16.48 20.42 -36.06
CA ARG A 262 17.37 21.13 -36.97
C ARG A 262 17.23 20.52 -38.36
N HIS A 263 16.83 21.33 -39.33
CA HIS A 263 17.03 21.04 -40.74
C HIS A 263 18.52 20.71 -40.98
N LEU A 264 18.79 19.52 -41.50
CA LEU A 264 20.10 19.12 -42.01
C LEU A 264 20.44 20.02 -43.20
N ARG A 265 21.27 21.03 -42.97
CA ARG A 265 21.98 21.73 -44.05
C ARG A 265 23.37 21.13 -44.14
N SER A 266 23.61 20.42 -45.24
CA SER A 266 24.92 19.91 -45.62
C SER A 266 25.92 21.07 -45.78
N ASN A 267 27.00 21.03 -45.00
CA ASN A 267 28.33 21.39 -45.51
C ASN A 267 29.40 20.92 -44.53
N GLU A 268 30.09 19.85 -44.90
CA GLU A 268 31.45 19.61 -44.45
C GLU A 268 32.35 20.70 -45.05
N ARG A 269 33.00 21.48 -44.19
CA ARG A 269 34.41 21.90 -44.34
C ARG A 269 34.84 22.82 -43.19
N ASN A 270 35.99 22.45 -42.60
CA ASN A 270 36.82 23.21 -41.65
C ASN A 270 36.20 23.32 -40.24
N GLY A 271 36.83 22.94 -39.14
CA GLY A 271 38.24 23.00 -38.79
C GLY A 271 38.32 23.75 -37.45
N GLU A 272 38.70 23.03 -36.40
CA GLU A 272 39.22 23.50 -35.10
C GLU A 272 38.28 24.07 -34.01
N ALA A 273 38.41 23.42 -32.84
CA ALA A 273 38.44 23.92 -31.46
C ALA A 273 37.36 24.87 -30.95
N TRP A 274 36.63 24.45 -29.89
CA TRP A 274 36.41 25.30 -28.70
C TRP A 274 36.27 24.46 -27.42
N HIS A 275 36.81 25.05 -26.36
CA HIS A 275 37.29 24.45 -25.13
C HIS A 275 36.20 24.01 -24.12
N ARG A 276 36.57 22.95 -23.41
CA ARG A 276 36.21 22.57 -22.03
C ARG A 276 35.98 23.80 -21.12
N LEU A 277 34.74 24.01 -20.67
CA LEU A 277 34.45 24.97 -19.60
C LEU A 277 34.31 24.26 -18.25
N HIS A 278 35.25 24.59 -17.37
CA HIS A 278 35.28 24.24 -15.96
C HIS A 278 34.16 24.96 -15.19
N TYR A 279 33.54 24.22 -14.28
CA TYR A 279 32.61 24.74 -13.27
C TYR A 279 33.34 25.69 -12.30
N HIS A 280 32.82 26.90 -12.11
CA HIS A 280 33.07 27.68 -10.90
C HIS A 280 31.76 27.82 -10.10
N ARG A 281 31.78 27.22 -8.90
CA ARG A 281 30.86 27.53 -7.80
C ARG A 281 31.24 28.91 -7.23
N GLY A 282 30.24 29.76 -7.03
CA GLY A 282 30.36 30.99 -6.24
C GLY A 282 29.05 31.26 -5.51
N LEU A 283 29.02 30.91 -4.22
CA LEU A 283 28.34 31.67 -3.15
C LEU A 283 29.39 32.71 -2.66
N PRO A 284 29.04 33.93 -2.19
CA PRO A 284 28.29 34.16 -0.92
C PRO A 284 27.38 35.44 -1.00
N ALA A 285 26.69 35.97 0.02
CA ALA A 285 26.55 35.79 1.47
C ALA A 285 25.09 36.12 1.85
#